data_AF-A0A1X6P6X2-F1
#
_entry.id   AF-A0A1X6P6X2-F1
#
_cell.length_a   1.000
_cell.length_b   1.000
_cell.length_c   1.000
_cell.angle_alpha   90.00
_cell.angle_beta   90.00
_cell.angle_gamma   90.00
#
_symmetry.space_group_name_H-M   'P 1'
#
loop_
_entity.id
_entity.type
_entity.pdbx_description
1 polymer ?
#
loop_
_entity_poly.entity_id
_entity_poly.type
_entity_poly.pdbx_seq_one_letter_code
_entity_poly.pdbx_strand_id
1 'polypeptide(L)'
;MDGVAQKWTSANEDSLAVATLCGGASIYTAISFVAHYADWTPHYLTFETPTGAAAFPRWRDALFGFLRKVVYADRRAAPPGTPPRPLVLKSPDHTARVRLLLRLFPNARFVYIHRHPLEVSRSWAALVAKLCPQTAMEPFTAADGAAFGLDLCGRLADAYLADRHLIPPGRLVEVAYDELVADPAGVLATLYAGLGLRGGAPAQAAAAAEAVAYTAEGRRGRHTALSADAVAAVAAAWRQQFDAFGYTTDHPLAGGGGGGRRPGGEQRG
;
A
#
# COMPACT_ATOMS: atom_id res chain seq x y z
N MET A 1 -10.89 1.34 -8.13
CA MET A 1 -10.47 0.47 -7.01
C MET A 1 -11.50 0.57 -5.89
N ASP A 2 -11.77 -0.54 -5.19
CA ASP A 2 -12.46 -0.70 -3.88
C ASP A 2 -13.74 0.08 -3.59
N GLY A 3 -14.55 0.43 -4.60
CA GLY A 3 -15.87 1.06 -4.38
C GLY A 3 -15.78 2.47 -3.75
N VAL A 4 -14.60 3.07 -3.70
CA VAL A 4 -14.39 4.46 -3.25
C VAL A 4 -14.69 5.37 -4.44
N ALA A 5 -15.63 6.32 -4.27
CA ALA A 5 -15.89 7.35 -5.25
C ALA A 5 -14.64 8.25 -5.37
N GLN A 6 -13.98 8.21 -6.52
CA GLN A 6 -12.84 9.07 -6.83
C GLN A 6 -13.35 10.35 -7.49
N LYS A 7 -12.96 11.50 -6.95
CA LYS A 7 -13.14 12.82 -7.56
C LYS A 7 -11.79 13.28 -8.14
N TRP A 8 -11.81 14.25 -9.04
CA TRP A 8 -10.57 14.90 -9.53
C TRP A 8 -9.68 15.47 -8.43
N THR A 9 -10.26 15.77 -7.26
CA THR A 9 -9.58 16.29 -6.09
C THR A 9 -9.28 15.23 -5.02
N SER A 10 -9.62 13.96 -5.27
CA SER A 10 -9.31 12.87 -4.33
C SER A 10 -7.79 12.68 -4.25
N ALA A 11 -7.29 12.49 -3.03
CA ALA A 11 -5.89 12.11 -2.83
C ALA A 11 -5.61 10.79 -3.55
N ASN A 12 -4.46 10.74 -4.22
CA ASN A 12 -4.02 9.56 -4.98
C ASN A 12 -2.51 9.37 -4.79
N GLU A 13 -1.98 8.30 -5.36
CA GLU A 13 -0.60 7.85 -5.16
C GLU A 13 0.38 8.80 -5.86
N ASP A 14 1.34 9.34 -5.11
CA ASP A 14 2.33 10.27 -5.64
C ASP A 14 3.26 9.60 -6.67
N SER A 15 3.57 8.30 -6.51
CA SER A 15 4.34 7.54 -7.48
C SER A 15 3.70 7.47 -8.88
N LEU A 16 2.38 7.62 -9.03
CA LEU A 16 1.73 7.72 -10.34
C LEU A 16 2.09 9.04 -11.04
N ALA A 17 2.05 10.15 -10.30
CA ALA A 17 2.43 11.46 -10.84
C ALA A 17 3.93 11.48 -11.17
N VAL A 18 4.76 10.91 -10.30
CA VAL A 18 6.21 10.82 -10.50
C VAL A 18 6.53 9.95 -11.71
N ALA A 19 5.85 8.82 -11.92
CA ALA A 19 6.05 7.94 -13.08
C ALA A 19 5.93 8.70 -14.42
N THR A 20 4.91 9.55 -14.53
CA THR A 20 4.70 10.40 -15.71
C THR A 20 5.82 11.45 -15.85
N LEU A 21 6.14 12.14 -14.76
CA LEU A 21 7.14 13.23 -14.77
C LEU A 21 8.58 12.74 -15.01
N CYS A 22 8.89 11.52 -14.61
CA CYS A 22 10.21 10.92 -14.81
C CYS A 22 10.31 10.09 -16.10
N GLY A 23 9.38 10.25 -17.05
CA GLY A 23 9.41 9.54 -18.33
C GLY A 23 9.42 8.02 -18.16
N GLY A 24 8.65 7.51 -17.21
CA GLY A 24 8.50 6.09 -16.97
C GLY A 24 9.56 5.43 -16.09
N ALA A 25 10.60 6.11 -15.58
CA ALA A 25 11.55 5.51 -14.61
C ALA A 25 10.91 5.24 -13.22
N SER A 26 9.93 4.34 -13.17
CA SER A 26 9.11 4.01 -12.01
C SER A 26 8.61 2.57 -12.12
N ILE A 27 8.38 1.92 -10.96
CA ILE A 27 7.75 0.59 -10.90
C ILE A 27 6.33 0.58 -11.44
N TYR A 28 5.65 1.74 -11.51
CA TYR A 28 4.32 1.83 -12.11
C TYR A 28 4.33 1.57 -13.61
N THR A 29 5.48 1.74 -14.28
CA THR A 29 5.64 1.34 -15.68
C THR A 29 5.61 -0.18 -15.82
N ALA A 30 6.12 -0.94 -14.84
CA ALA A 30 6.02 -2.40 -14.85
C ALA A 30 4.55 -2.90 -14.79
N ILE A 31 3.64 -2.12 -14.18
CA ILE A 31 2.20 -2.46 -14.16
C ILE A 31 1.57 -2.37 -15.57
N SER A 32 2.13 -1.56 -16.46
CA SER A 32 1.70 -1.49 -17.86
C SER A 32 2.35 -2.56 -18.75
N PHE A 33 3.45 -3.17 -18.30
CA PHE A 33 4.21 -4.22 -19.00
C PHE A 33 4.33 -5.45 -18.13
N VAL A 34 3.18 -6.04 -17.79
CA VAL A 34 3.07 -7.13 -16.81
C VAL A 34 3.84 -8.38 -17.25
N ALA A 35 3.95 -8.67 -18.54
CA ALA A 35 4.70 -9.84 -19.01
C ALA A 35 6.22 -9.63 -18.84
N HIS A 36 6.67 -8.38 -18.81
CA HIS A 36 8.08 -7.98 -18.70
C HIS A 36 8.41 -7.26 -17.38
N TYR A 37 7.58 -7.46 -16.33
CA TYR A 37 7.78 -6.76 -15.06
C TYR A 37 9.16 -7.01 -14.44
N ALA A 38 9.74 -8.20 -14.67
CA ALA A 38 11.01 -8.62 -14.12
C ALA A 38 12.21 -7.86 -14.74
N ASP A 39 12.07 -7.38 -15.97
CA ASP A 39 13.08 -6.56 -16.65
C ASP A 39 13.10 -5.11 -16.13
N TRP A 40 12.06 -4.71 -15.38
CA TRP A 40 11.84 -3.34 -14.92
C TRP A 40 11.99 -3.18 -13.42
N THR A 41 11.32 -4.05 -12.64
CA THR A 41 11.17 -3.91 -11.19
C THR A 41 12.51 -3.76 -10.46
N PRO A 42 13.56 -4.56 -10.75
CA PRO A 42 14.86 -4.42 -10.07
C PRO A 42 15.52 -3.05 -10.28
N HIS A 43 15.27 -2.41 -11.42
CA HIS A 43 15.91 -1.13 -11.75
C HIS A 43 15.28 0.05 -11.03
N TYR A 44 13.97 0.07 -10.87
CA TYR A 44 13.24 1.27 -10.43
C TYR A 44 12.59 1.14 -9.06
N LEU A 45 12.63 -0.03 -8.43
CA LEU A 45 12.11 -0.19 -7.07
C LEU A 45 12.97 0.58 -6.06
N THR A 46 14.29 0.34 -6.04
CA THR A 46 15.23 0.99 -5.11
C THR A 46 16.29 1.86 -5.80
N PHE A 47 16.38 1.82 -7.13
CA PHE A 47 17.39 2.50 -7.94
C PHE A 47 18.85 2.06 -7.68
N GLU A 48 19.06 0.85 -7.16
CA GLU A 48 20.40 0.37 -6.76
C GLU A 48 21.20 -0.30 -7.89
N THR A 49 20.52 -0.73 -8.96
CA THR A 49 21.21 -1.24 -10.16
C THR A 49 21.88 -0.11 -10.96
N PRO A 50 22.85 -0.38 -11.85
CA PRO A 50 23.45 0.64 -12.71
C PRO A 50 22.42 1.43 -13.54
N THR A 51 21.44 0.73 -14.15
CA THR A 51 20.33 1.36 -14.90
C THR A 51 19.49 2.26 -13.99
N GLY A 52 19.15 1.77 -12.80
CA GLY A 52 18.41 2.53 -11.79
C GLY A 52 19.17 3.78 -11.34
N ALA A 53 20.45 3.64 -11.02
CA ALA A 53 21.31 4.73 -10.58
C ALA A 53 21.44 5.83 -11.66
N ALA A 54 21.52 5.45 -12.93
CA ALA A 54 21.53 6.40 -14.05
C ALA A 54 20.20 7.16 -14.18
N ALA A 55 19.06 6.52 -13.89
CA ALA A 55 17.73 7.14 -13.92
C ALA A 55 17.39 7.93 -12.65
N PHE A 56 18.10 7.69 -11.55
CA PHE A 56 17.79 8.25 -10.23
C PHE A 56 17.72 9.78 -10.19
N PRO A 57 18.65 10.56 -10.78
CA PRO A 57 18.55 12.02 -10.76
C PRO A 57 17.24 12.53 -11.37
N ARG A 58 16.81 11.93 -12.49
CA ARG A 58 15.54 12.27 -13.15
C ARG A 58 14.33 11.95 -12.28
N TRP A 59 14.31 10.76 -11.67
CA TRP A 59 13.24 10.37 -10.75
C TRP A 59 13.19 11.28 -9.51
N ARG A 60 14.34 11.58 -8.90
CA ARG A 60 14.47 12.48 -7.75
C ARG A 60 13.94 13.86 -8.10
N ASP A 61 14.37 14.43 -9.22
CA ASP A 61 13.96 15.78 -9.62
C ASP A 61 12.46 15.84 -9.92
N ALA A 62 11.89 14.78 -10.50
CA ALA A 62 10.45 14.62 -10.67
C ALA A 62 9.70 14.56 -9.33
N LEU A 63 10.17 13.76 -8.36
CA LEU A 63 9.59 13.69 -7.02
C LEU A 63 9.63 15.07 -6.33
N PHE A 64 10.81 15.69 -6.23
CA PHE A 64 10.92 17.02 -5.60
C PHE A 64 10.11 18.09 -6.32
N GLY A 65 10.06 18.05 -7.65
CA GLY A 65 9.21 18.93 -8.45
C GLY A 65 7.72 18.76 -8.15
N PHE A 66 7.25 17.51 -8.07
CA PHE A 66 5.87 17.20 -7.68
C PHE A 66 5.55 17.68 -6.26
N LEU A 67 6.38 17.33 -5.27
CA LEU A 67 6.16 17.70 -3.88
C LEU A 67 6.14 19.23 -3.68
N ARG A 68 7.03 19.97 -4.36
CA ARG A 68 7.02 21.44 -4.34
C ARG A 68 5.71 22.01 -4.91
N LYS A 69 5.17 21.44 -5.98
CA LYS A 69 3.88 21.85 -6.56
C LYS A 69 2.74 21.60 -5.58
N VAL A 70 2.72 20.45 -4.90
CA VAL A 70 1.71 20.13 -3.87
C VAL A 70 1.76 21.15 -2.73
N VAL A 71 2.94 21.43 -2.19
CA VAL A 71 3.11 22.42 -1.11
C VAL A 71 2.73 23.83 -1.57
N TYR A 72 3.11 24.21 -2.79
CA TYR A 72 2.76 25.51 -3.35
C TYR A 72 1.25 25.66 -3.54
N ALA A 73 0.57 24.63 -4.05
CA ALA A 73 -0.88 24.63 -4.21
C ALA A 73 -1.59 24.72 -2.85
N ASP A 74 -1.15 23.96 -1.85
CA ASP A 74 -1.61 24.06 -0.46
C ASP A 74 -1.48 25.49 0.09
N ARG A 75 -0.29 26.08 -0.06
CA ARG A 75 0.01 27.44 0.42
C ARG A 75 -0.85 28.50 -0.23
N ARG A 76 -1.09 28.37 -1.54
CA ARG A 76 -1.90 29.32 -2.30
C ARG A 76 -3.38 29.25 -1.93
N ALA A 77 -3.89 28.07 -1.56
CA ALA A 77 -5.28 27.87 -1.17
C ALA A 77 -5.54 28.20 0.31
N ALA A 78 -4.51 28.21 1.16
CA ALA A 78 -4.65 28.44 2.59
C ALA A 78 -4.88 29.93 2.94
N PRO A 79 -5.72 30.25 3.94
CA PRO A 79 -5.86 31.62 4.44
C PRO A 79 -4.52 32.22 4.94
N PRO A 80 -4.34 33.55 4.85
CA PRO A 80 -3.17 34.23 5.41
C PRO A 80 -2.95 33.86 6.89
N GLY A 81 -1.69 33.63 7.27
CA GLY A 81 -1.32 33.22 8.63
C GLY A 81 -1.48 31.72 8.92
N THR A 82 -2.00 30.91 7.99
CA THR A 82 -2.07 29.46 8.17
C THR A 82 -0.67 28.83 8.18
N PRO A 83 -0.28 28.13 9.25
CA PRO A 83 1.05 27.53 9.36
C PRO A 83 1.26 26.40 8.33
N PRO A 84 2.52 26.01 8.07
CA PRO A 84 2.78 24.88 7.21
C PRO A 84 2.21 23.55 7.66
N ARG A 85 1.49 22.89 6.75
CA ARG A 85 0.96 21.54 6.95
C ARG A 85 2.02 20.51 6.52
N PRO A 86 2.26 19.46 7.31
CA PRO A 86 3.10 18.34 6.89
C PRO A 86 2.53 17.67 5.63
N LEU A 87 3.40 17.21 4.74
CA LEU A 87 3.01 16.33 3.64
C LEU A 87 2.81 14.91 4.16
N VAL A 88 1.75 14.27 3.70
CA VAL A 88 1.49 12.84 3.88
C VAL A 88 1.54 12.20 2.50
N LEU A 89 2.44 11.25 2.31
CA LEU A 89 2.66 10.55 1.04
C LEU A 89 2.29 9.08 1.20
N LYS A 90 1.68 8.49 0.19
CA LYS A 90 1.29 7.08 0.20
C LYS A 90 1.35 6.52 -1.22
N SER A 91 2.33 5.66 -1.43
CA SER A 91 2.42 4.75 -2.56
C SER A 91 3.02 3.42 -2.07
N PRO A 92 2.52 2.25 -2.50
CA PRO A 92 2.99 0.96 -2.01
C PRO A 92 4.50 0.76 -2.14
N ASP A 93 5.12 1.30 -3.18
CA ASP A 93 6.57 1.23 -3.43
C ASP A 93 7.42 1.97 -2.40
N HIS A 94 6.85 2.91 -1.63
CA HIS A 94 7.53 3.52 -0.48
C HIS A 94 7.93 2.48 0.58
N THR A 95 7.23 1.36 0.66
CA THR A 95 7.54 0.24 1.56
C THR A 95 8.96 -0.28 1.35
N ALA A 96 9.40 -0.41 0.09
CA ALA A 96 10.75 -0.86 -0.24
C ALA A 96 11.83 0.23 -0.14
N ARG A 97 11.44 1.48 0.15
CA ARG A 97 12.31 2.65 -0.01
C ARG A 97 12.69 3.30 1.31
N VAL A 98 12.58 2.62 2.45
CA VAL A 98 12.92 3.19 3.77
C VAL A 98 14.29 3.87 3.76
N ARG A 99 15.35 3.16 3.33
CA ARG A 99 16.70 3.71 3.23
C ARG A 99 16.78 4.90 2.28
N LEU A 100 16.16 4.80 1.11
CA LEU A 100 16.16 5.87 0.11
C LEU A 100 15.44 7.12 0.65
N LEU A 101 14.28 6.95 1.26
CA LEU A 101 13.47 8.03 1.82
C LEU A 101 14.16 8.70 3.00
N LEU A 102 14.86 7.95 3.86
CA LEU A 102 15.68 8.53 4.92
C LEU A 102 16.85 9.37 4.37
N ARG A 103 17.47 8.96 3.25
CA ARG A 103 18.50 9.79 2.59
C ARG A 103 17.94 11.09 2.04
N LEU A 104 16.75 11.06 1.43
CA LEU A 104 16.13 12.24 0.81
C LEU A 104 15.43 13.15 1.83
N PHE A 105 14.85 12.55 2.86
CA PHE A 105 14.08 13.20 3.91
C PHE A 105 14.54 12.67 5.28
N PRO A 106 15.67 13.19 5.82
CA PRO A 106 16.25 12.68 7.07
C PRO A 106 15.35 12.80 8.30
N ASN A 107 14.27 13.58 8.21
CA ASN A 107 13.26 13.77 9.25
C ASN A 107 11.91 13.08 8.94
N ALA A 108 11.89 12.17 7.96
CA ALA A 108 10.71 11.39 7.62
C ALA A 108 10.21 10.56 8.81
N ARG A 109 8.89 10.38 8.83
CA ARG A 109 8.17 9.51 9.75
C ARG A 109 7.43 8.49 8.91
N PHE A 110 7.33 7.28 9.44
CA PHE A 110 6.82 6.12 8.72
C PHE A 110 5.62 5.55 9.46
N VAL A 111 4.59 5.21 8.68
CA VAL A 111 3.49 4.36 9.12
C VAL A 111 3.55 3.13 8.24
N TYR A 112 3.68 1.96 8.86
CA TYR A 112 3.62 0.70 8.16
C TYR A 112 2.37 -0.05 8.58
N ILE A 113 1.51 -0.35 7.60
CA ILE A 113 0.29 -1.11 7.84
C ILE A 113 0.55 -2.52 7.33
N HIS A 114 0.64 -3.49 8.24
CA HIS A 114 0.77 -4.89 7.88
C HIS A 114 -0.60 -5.55 7.78
N ARG A 115 -0.75 -6.49 6.84
CA ARG A 115 -1.99 -7.25 6.64
C ARG A 115 -1.62 -8.71 6.43
N HIS A 116 -2.55 -9.61 6.76
CA HIS A 116 -2.37 -11.03 6.55
C HIS A 116 -1.86 -11.32 5.12
N PRO A 117 -0.74 -12.04 4.93
CA PRO A 117 -0.13 -12.25 3.62
C PRO A 117 -1.10 -12.85 2.59
N LEU A 118 -1.93 -13.83 2.98
CA LEU A 118 -2.94 -14.39 2.06
C LEU A 118 -4.00 -13.37 1.61
N GLU A 119 -4.36 -12.41 2.47
CA GLU A 119 -5.31 -11.35 2.13
C GLU A 119 -4.70 -10.32 1.17
N VAL A 120 -3.39 -10.03 1.32
CA VAL A 120 -2.64 -9.18 0.39
C VAL A 120 -2.58 -9.83 -1.00
N SER A 121 -2.27 -11.13 -1.08
CA SER A 121 -2.24 -11.87 -2.35
C SER A 121 -3.60 -11.86 -3.07
N ARG A 122 -4.69 -12.06 -2.34
CA ARG A 122 -6.07 -11.97 -2.87
C ARG A 122 -6.39 -10.58 -3.40
N SER A 123 -6.01 -9.55 -2.65
CA SER A 123 -6.22 -8.16 -3.05
C SER A 123 -5.46 -7.82 -4.32
N TRP A 124 -4.20 -8.29 -4.43
CA TRP A 124 -3.40 -8.13 -5.64
C TRP A 124 -4.02 -8.80 -6.86
N ALA A 125 -4.45 -10.06 -6.73
CA ALA A 125 -5.09 -10.77 -7.83
C ALA A 125 -6.34 -10.02 -8.36
N ALA A 126 -7.14 -9.45 -7.45
CA ALA A 126 -8.29 -8.63 -7.81
C ALA A 126 -7.89 -7.29 -8.45
N LEU A 127 -6.80 -6.67 -8.00
CA LEU A 127 -6.26 -5.45 -8.60
C LEU A 127 -5.84 -5.72 -10.05
N VAL A 128 -5.02 -6.75 -10.30
CA VAL A 128 -4.58 -7.13 -11.64
C VAL A 128 -5.77 -7.41 -12.55
N ALA A 129 -6.72 -8.24 -12.11
CA ALA A 129 -7.90 -8.60 -12.91
C ALA A 129 -8.76 -7.38 -13.31
N LYS A 130 -8.73 -6.30 -12.53
CA LYS A 130 -9.52 -5.10 -12.76
C LYS A 130 -8.76 -3.99 -13.48
N LEU A 131 -7.50 -3.76 -13.11
CA LEU A 131 -6.69 -2.63 -13.54
C LEU A 131 -5.93 -2.94 -14.83
N CYS A 132 -5.22 -4.07 -14.88
CA CYS A 132 -4.32 -4.38 -15.99
C CYS A 132 -5.04 -4.44 -17.35
N PRO A 133 -6.27 -4.99 -17.50
CA PRO A 133 -6.99 -4.92 -18.78
C PRO A 133 -7.27 -3.50 -19.29
N GLN A 134 -7.21 -2.49 -18.43
CA GLN A 134 -7.47 -1.08 -18.77
C GLN A 134 -6.17 -0.30 -19.03
N THR A 135 -5.03 -0.78 -18.53
CA THR A 135 -3.77 -0.01 -18.50
C THR A 135 -2.57 -0.75 -19.08
N ALA A 136 -2.69 -2.04 -19.37
CA ALA A 136 -1.64 -2.83 -19.99
C ALA A 136 -1.42 -2.36 -21.43
N MET A 137 -0.15 -2.17 -21.78
CA MET A 137 0.30 -1.79 -23.12
C MET A 137 0.79 -2.99 -23.94
N GLU A 138 0.65 -4.19 -23.36
CA GLU A 138 0.97 -5.47 -24.00
C GLU A 138 0.01 -6.58 -23.52
N PRO A 139 -0.13 -7.67 -24.29
CA PRO A 139 -0.84 -8.86 -23.82
C PRO A 139 -0.14 -9.47 -22.60
N PHE A 140 -0.94 -9.95 -21.64
CA PHE A 140 -0.45 -10.70 -20.48
C PHE A 140 -1.45 -11.81 -20.11
N THR A 141 -0.97 -12.84 -19.43
CA THR A 141 -1.78 -13.94 -18.92
C THR A 141 -2.12 -13.73 -17.44
N ALA A 142 -3.11 -14.47 -16.94
CA ALA A 142 -3.39 -14.50 -15.51
C ALA A 142 -2.18 -14.99 -14.68
N ALA A 143 -1.35 -15.86 -15.26
CA ALA A 143 -0.13 -16.36 -14.63
C ALA A 143 0.92 -15.24 -14.49
N ASP A 144 1.10 -14.40 -15.51
CA ASP A 144 2.03 -13.25 -15.45
C ASP A 144 1.64 -12.28 -14.34
N GLY A 145 0.34 -11.98 -14.23
CA GLY A 145 -0.19 -11.11 -13.18
C GLY A 145 -0.03 -11.67 -11.77
N ALA A 146 -0.21 -12.99 -11.61
CA ALA A 146 0.00 -13.69 -10.35
C ALA A 146 1.50 -13.71 -9.96
N ALA A 147 2.38 -14.00 -10.92
CA ALA A 147 3.83 -14.00 -10.72
C ALA A 147 4.33 -12.60 -10.35
N PHE A 148 3.88 -11.57 -11.06
CA PHE A 148 4.22 -10.18 -10.75
C PHE A 148 3.80 -9.79 -9.32
N GLY A 149 2.61 -10.19 -8.89
CA GLY A 149 2.15 -9.95 -7.53
C GLY A 149 2.96 -10.63 -6.46
N LEU A 150 3.22 -11.91 -6.67
CA LEU A 150 4.02 -12.72 -5.76
C LEU A 150 5.41 -12.11 -5.57
N ASP A 151 6.06 -11.71 -6.67
CA ASP A 151 7.38 -11.10 -6.66
C ASP A 151 7.36 -9.69 -6.07
N LEU A 152 6.53 -8.78 -6.59
CA LEU A 152 6.52 -7.37 -6.15
C LEU A 152 6.16 -7.25 -4.67
N CYS A 153 5.04 -7.84 -4.23
CA CYS A 153 4.61 -7.71 -2.83
C CYS A 153 5.63 -8.35 -1.86
N GLY A 154 6.27 -9.45 -2.26
CA GLY A 154 7.37 -10.05 -1.50
C GLY A 154 8.54 -9.08 -1.36
N ARG A 155 9.05 -8.55 -2.48
CA ARG A 155 10.14 -7.56 -2.49
C ARG A 155 9.84 -6.33 -1.65
N LEU A 156 8.61 -5.82 -1.70
CA LEU A 156 8.20 -4.66 -0.90
C LEU A 156 8.39 -4.95 0.59
N ALA A 157 7.79 -6.03 1.07
CA ALA A 157 7.80 -6.35 2.48
C ALA A 157 9.18 -6.83 2.97
N ASP A 158 9.93 -7.60 2.17
CA ASP A 158 11.29 -8.01 2.51
C ASP A 158 12.22 -6.80 2.65
N ALA A 159 12.16 -5.85 1.72
CA ALA A 159 12.95 -4.62 1.79
C ALA A 159 12.58 -3.78 3.02
N TYR A 160 11.29 -3.69 3.35
CA TYR A 160 10.85 -3.03 4.57
C TYR A 160 11.40 -3.70 5.83
N LEU A 161 11.25 -5.02 5.96
CA LEU A 161 11.73 -5.77 7.13
C LEU A 161 13.25 -5.65 7.27
N ALA A 162 13.98 -5.65 6.15
CA ALA A 162 15.41 -5.44 6.13
C ALA A 162 15.82 -4.04 6.59
N ASP A 163 15.09 -2.98 6.20
CA ASP A 163 15.49 -1.60 6.44
C ASP A 163 14.80 -0.91 7.63
N ARG A 164 13.72 -1.47 8.21
CA ARG A 164 12.93 -0.78 9.26
C ARG A 164 13.76 -0.40 10.49
N HIS A 165 14.83 -1.15 10.77
CA HIS A 165 15.76 -0.86 11.86
C HIS A 165 16.58 0.44 11.66
N LEU A 166 16.64 0.95 10.42
CA LEU A 166 17.29 2.24 10.10
C LEU A 166 16.43 3.44 10.50
N ILE A 167 15.13 3.23 10.77
CA ILE A 167 14.22 4.31 11.15
C ILE A 167 14.50 4.70 12.61
N PRO A 168 14.79 5.98 12.91
CA PRO A 168 15.05 6.41 14.28
C PRO A 168 13.86 6.15 15.22
N PRO A 169 14.12 5.87 16.51
CA PRO A 169 13.05 5.72 17.51
C PRO A 169 12.08 6.90 17.52
N GLY A 170 10.79 6.62 17.69
CA GLY A 170 9.72 7.63 17.65
C GLY A 170 9.37 8.16 16.24
N ARG A 171 9.84 7.49 15.18
CA ARG A 171 9.53 7.83 13.78
C ARG A 171 8.90 6.70 12.98
N LEU A 172 8.58 5.58 13.63
CA LEU A 172 7.87 4.46 13.05
C LEU A 172 6.69 4.09 13.95
N VAL A 173 5.53 3.88 13.33
CA VAL A 173 4.43 3.13 13.94
C VAL A 173 4.04 2.01 12.98
N GLU A 174 4.04 0.78 13.48
CA GLU A 174 3.52 -0.41 12.80
C GLU A 174 2.10 -0.69 13.32
N VAL A 175 1.15 -0.93 12.42
CA VAL A 175 -0.26 -1.17 12.77
C VAL A 175 -0.80 -2.34 11.95
N ALA A 176 -1.57 -3.22 12.58
CA ALA A 176 -2.28 -4.26 11.84
C ALA A 176 -3.47 -3.67 11.09
N TYR A 177 -3.68 -4.10 9.84
CA TYR A 177 -4.84 -3.70 9.05
C TYR A 177 -6.15 -4.00 9.77
N ASP A 178 -6.24 -5.13 10.46
CA ASP A 178 -7.45 -5.54 11.18
C ASP A 178 -7.74 -4.62 12.38
N GLU A 179 -6.70 -4.12 13.06
CA GLU A 179 -6.83 -3.10 14.12
C GLU A 179 -7.31 -1.77 13.54
N LEU A 180 -6.71 -1.33 12.44
CA LEU A 180 -7.11 -0.09 11.74
C LEU A 180 -8.57 -0.12 11.31
N VAL A 181 -9.05 -1.27 10.84
CA VAL A 181 -10.43 -1.41 10.40
C VAL A 181 -11.39 -1.56 11.58
N ALA A 182 -10.97 -2.18 12.68
CA ALA A 182 -11.80 -2.33 13.87
C ALA A 182 -11.97 -1.02 14.65
N ASP A 183 -10.89 -0.24 14.79
CA ASP A 183 -10.87 1.03 15.51
C ASP A 183 -9.98 2.08 14.82
N PRO A 184 -10.45 2.68 13.71
CA PRO A 184 -9.68 3.68 12.99
C PRO A 184 -9.40 4.95 13.82
N ALA A 185 -10.26 5.27 14.78
CA ALA A 185 -10.09 6.43 15.67
C ALA A 185 -8.96 6.17 16.69
N GLY A 186 -8.95 5.00 17.33
CA GLY A 186 -7.88 4.59 18.24
C GLY A 186 -6.53 4.45 17.54
N VAL A 187 -6.51 3.91 16.31
CA VAL A 187 -5.29 3.87 15.50
C VAL A 187 -4.80 5.28 15.19
N LEU A 188 -5.67 6.21 14.78
CA LEU A 188 -5.27 7.60 14.57
C LEU A 188 -4.69 8.22 15.84
N ALA A 189 -5.31 8.03 17.00
CA ALA A 189 -4.76 8.52 18.27
C ALA A 189 -3.34 7.97 18.54
N THR A 190 -3.13 6.68 18.27
CA THR A 190 -1.81 6.02 18.38
C THR A 190 -0.79 6.63 17.42
N LEU A 191 -1.18 6.89 16.17
CA LEU A 191 -0.31 7.52 15.18
C LEU A 191 0.09 8.94 15.61
N TYR A 192 -0.85 9.76 16.08
CA TYR A 192 -0.57 11.12 16.53
C TYR A 192 0.41 11.13 17.70
N ALA A 193 0.17 10.27 18.70
CA ALA A 193 1.03 10.15 19.87
C ALA A 193 2.42 9.59 19.50
N GLY A 194 2.47 8.44 18.83
CA GLY A 194 3.70 7.72 18.52
C GLY A 194 4.65 8.46 17.57
N LEU A 195 4.11 9.31 16.71
CA LEU A 195 4.89 10.10 15.75
C LEU A 195 5.10 11.57 16.18
N GLY A 196 4.54 11.99 17.31
CA GLY A 196 4.58 13.37 17.79
C GLY A 196 3.99 14.35 16.77
N LEU A 197 2.87 13.99 16.15
CA LEU A 197 2.21 14.82 15.15
C LEU A 197 1.52 16.01 15.80
N ARG A 198 1.55 17.15 15.10
CA ARG A 198 0.86 18.37 15.51
C ARG A 198 -0.58 18.35 15.04
N GLY A 199 -1.45 19.01 15.80
CA GLY A 199 -2.88 19.07 15.56
C GLY A 199 -3.56 18.87 16.90
N GLY A 200 -4.06 19.94 17.50
CA GLY A 200 -4.75 19.86 18.79
C GLY A 200 -5.99 18.96 18.70
N ALA A 201 -6.65 18.75 19.84
CA ALA A 201 -7.83 17.87 19.95
C ALA A 201 -8.89 18.03 18.84
N PRO A 202 -9.23 19.25 18.35
CA PRO A 202 -10.23 19.40 17.30
C PRO A 202 -9.82 18.77 15.95
N ALA A 203 -8.55 18.89 15.56
CA ALA A 203 -8.07 18.33 14.30
C ALA A 203 -8.02 16.79 14.34
N GLN A 204 -7.62 16.24 15.49
CA GLN A 204 -7.61 14.79 15.71
C GLN A 204 -9.02 14.21 15.71
N ALA A 205 -9.99 14.90 16.35
CA ALA A 205 -11.38 14.48 16.37
C ALA A 205 -12.02 14.50 14.97
N ALA A 206 -11.74 15.53 14.16
CA ALA A 206 -12.22 15.61 12.78
C ALA A 206 -11.65 14.46 11.92
N ALA A 207 -10.34 14.19 12.02
CA ALA A 207 -9.70 13.08 11.30
C ALA A 207 -10.27 11.72 11.74
N ALA A 208 -10.51 11.53 13.03
CA ALA A 208 -11.13 10.31 13.57
C ALA A 208 -12.55 10.11 13.04
N ALA A 209 -13.37 11.16 13.03
CA ALA A 209 -14.72 11.10 12.48
C ALA A 209 -14.73 10.74 10.98
N GLU A 210 -13.82 11.32 10.20
CA GLU A 210 -13.66 10.99 8.78
C GLU A 210 -13.24 9.53 8.57
N ALA A 211 -12.28 9.04 9.35
CA ALA A 211 -11.80 7.66 9.25
C ALA A 211 -12.87 6.62 9.65
N VAL A 212 -13.67 6.92 10.68
CA VAL A 212 -14.82 6.10 11.09
C VAL A 212 -15.86 6.07 9.98
N ALA A 213 -16.23 7.24 9.43
CA ALA A 213 -17.21 7.32 8.33
C ALA A 213 -16.73 6.51 7.11
N TYR A 214 -15.47 6.68 6.71
CA TYR A 214 -14.87 5.97 5.59
C TYR A 214 -14.93 4.44 5.76
N THR A 215 -14.67 3.95 6.97
CA THR A 215 -14.64 2.52 7.28
C THR A 215 -16.05 1.92 7.39
N ALA A 216 -17.01 2.68 7.92
CA ALA A 216 -18.41 2.28 8.05
C ALA A 216 -19.09 2.04 6.69
N GLU A 217 -18.63 2.69 5.63
CA GLU A 217 -19.15 2.51 4.26
C GLU A 217 -18.83 1.13 3.65
N GLY A 218 -18.19 0.22 4.40
CA GLY A 218 -18.12 -1.20 4.06
C GLY A 218 -17.35 -1.50 2.78
N ARG A 219 -16.42 -0.62 2.40
CA ARG A 219 -15.62 -0.67 1.17
C ARG A 219 -14.54 -1.76 1.17
N ARG A 220 -14.84 -2.92 1.75
CA ARG A 220 -13.94 -4.07 1.71
C ARG A 220 -14.10 -4.78 0.37
N GLY A 221 -13.00 -4.93 -0.34
CA GLY A 221 -12.94 -5.81 -1.50
C GLY A 221 -13.34 -7.24 -1.08
N ARG A 222 -14.43 -7.76 -1.64
CA ARG A 222 -14.68 -9.20 -1.61
C ARG A 222 -13.86 -9.84 -2.71
N HIS A 223 -12.84 -10.59 -2.30
CA HIS A 223 -11.92 -11.25 -3.23
C HIS A 223 -12.28 -12.74 -3.37
N THR A 224 -11.91 -13.36 -4.47
CA THR A 224 -12.05 -14.81 -4.64
C THR A 224 -11.16 -15.56 -3.64
N ALA A 225 -11.53 -16.80 -3.31
CA ALA A 225 -10.67 -17.67 -2.53
C ALA A 225 -9.39 -18.04 -3.32
N LEU A 226 -8.26 -18.20 -2.63
CA LEU A 226 -7.04 -18.73 -3.22
C LEU A 226 -7.13 -20.25 -3.33
N SER A 227 -6.49 -20.83 -4.36
CA SER A 227 -6.28 -22.28 -4.43
C SER A 227 -5.27 -22.72 -3.35
N ALA A 228 -5.27 -24.01 -3.00
CA ALA A 228 -4.29 -24.57 -2.06
C ALA A 228 -2.84 -24.33 -2.54
N ASP A 229 -2.60 -24.48 -3.84
CA ASP A 229 -1.27 -24.22 -4.44
C ASP A 229 -0.87 -22.75 -4.31
N ALA A 230 -1.81 -21.81 -4.50
CA ALA A 230 -1.54 -20.39 -4.32
C ALA A 230 -1.26 -20.04 -2.84
N VAL A 231 -1.98 -20.66 -1.90
CA VAL A 231 -1.70 -20.52 -0.46
C VAL A 231 -0.29 -21.02 -0.13
N ALA A 232 0.09 -22.21 -0.64
CA ALA A 232 1.41 -22.78 -0.43
C ALA A 232 2.52 -21.90 -1.05
N ALA A 233 2.31 -21.39 -2.26
CA ALA A 233 3.25 -20.50 -2.93
C ALA A 233 3.46 -19.19 -2.14
N VAL A 234 2.39 -18.58 -1.65
CA VAL A 234 2.45 -17.36 -0.82
C VAL A 234 3.14 -17.65 0.52
N ALA A 235 2.78 -18.74 1.20
CA ALA A 235 3.40 -19.12 2.47
C ALA A 235 4.91 -19.37 2.33
N ALA A 236 5.34 -19.97 1.22
CA ALA A 236 6.74 -20.21 0.93
C ALA A 236 7.49 -18.90 0.58
N ALA A 237 6.93 -18.11 -0.33
CA ALA A 237 7.57 -16.89 -0.84
C ALA A 237 7.60 -15.76 0.21
N TRP A 238 6.55 -15.63 1.03
CA TRP A 238 6.39 -14.54 1.99
C TRP A 238 6.57 -14.99 3.43
N ARG A 239 7.41 -16.00 3.68
CA ARG A 239 7.64 -16.58 5.00
C ARG A 239 8.08 -15.53 6.03
N GLN A 240 8.95 -14.61 5.63
CA GLN A 240 9.45 -13.56 6.53
C GLN A 240 8.33 -12.68 7.08
N GLN A 241 7.29 -12.42 6.28
CA GLN A 241 6.13 -11.63 6.66
C GLN A 241 5.23 -12.41 7.63
N PHE A 242 5.07 -13.72 7.43
CA PHE A 242 4.38 -14.58 8.40
C PHE A 242 5.10 -14.54 9.75
N ASP A 243 6.41 -14.78 9.73
CA ASP A 243 7.23 -14.86 10.94
C ASP A 243 7.29 -13.51 11.68
N ALA A 244 7.50 -12.40 10.95
CA ALA A 244 7.69 -11.08 11.54
C ALA A 244 6.46 -10.52 12.26
N PHE A 245 5.25 -10.91 11.81
CA PHE A 245 3.99 -10.41 12.35
C PHE A 245 3.14 -11.50 13.01
N GLY A 246 3.68 -12.71 13.19
CA GLY A 246 3.00 -13.81 13.88
C GLY A 246 1.77 -14.35 13.14
N TYR A 247 1.75 -14.26 11.81
CA TYR A 247 0.66 -14.83 11.02
C TYR A 247 0.84 -16.32 10.80
N THR A 248 -0.27 -17.02 10.54
CA THR A 248 -0.27 -18.45 10.22
C THR A 248 -1.06 -18.69 8.95
N THR A 249 -0.84 -19.83 8.30
CA THR A 249 -1.65 -20.23 7.14
C THR A 249 -3.07 -20.63 7.52
N ASP A 250 -3.34 -20.88 8.80
CA ASP A 250 -4.68 -21.11 9.34
C ASP A 250 -5.39 -19.77 9.60
N HIS A 251 -5.62 -19.03 8.53
CA HIS A 251 -6.32 -17.74 8.57
C HIS A 251 -7.70 -17.86 7.91
N PRO A 252 -8.78 -17.45 8.60
CA PRO A 252 -10.12 -17.53 8.05
C PRO A 252 -10.27 -16.54 6.87
N LEU A 253 -10.09 -17.04 5.65
CA LEU A 253 -10.30 -16.25 4.44
C LEU A 253 -11.79 -15.92 4.29
N ALA A 254 -12.16 -14.68 4.52
CA ALA A 254 -13.54 -14.22 4.32
C ALA A 254 -13.94 -14.40 2.84
N GLY A 255 -14.87 -15.31 2.54
CA GLY A 255 -15.39 -15.51 1.17
C GLY A 255 -15.80 -16.93 0.75
N GLY A 256 -15.55 -17.97 1.55
CA GLY A 256 -16.00 -19.34 1.27
C GLY A 256 -17.43 -19.58 1.75
N GLY A 257 -18.44 -18.98 1.11
CA GLY A 257 -19.84 -19.28 1.36
C GLY A 257 -20.24 -20.66 0.84
N GLY A 258 -19.70 -21.74 1.41
CA GLY A 258 -20.26 -23.08 1.29
C GLY A 258 -21.48 -23.17 2.18
N GLY A 259 -22.67 -23.04 1.58
CA GLY A 259 -23.95 -23.26 2.25
C GLY A 259 -24.07 -24.72 2.70
N GLY A 260 -23.44 -25.07 3.83
CA GLY A 260 -23.68 -26.30 4.54
C GLY A 260 -25.07 -26.26 5.16
N ARG A 261 -26.08 -26.72 4.43
CA ARG A 261 -27.34 -27.15 5.04
C ARG A 261 -26.99 -28.24 6.05
N ARG A 262 -27.13 -27.94 7.34
CA ARG A 262 -27.22 -28.98 8.37
C ARG A 262 -28.45 -29.84 8.08
N PRO A 263 -28.38 -31.18 8.19
CA PRO A 263 -29.59 -32.00 8.21
C PRO A 263 -30.20 -31.86 9.61
N GLY A 264 -31.19 -31.01 9.76
CA GLY A 264 -32.22 -31.14 10.79
C GLY A 264 -33.49 -31.50 10.04
N GLY A 265 -34.13 -32.63 10.23
CA GLY A 265 -34.41 -33.32 11.48
C GLY A 265 -35.91 -33.57 11.42
N GLU A 266 -36.31 -34.84 11.41
CA GLU A 266 -37.72 -35.24 11.50
C GLU A 266 -38.38 -34.54 12.70
N GLN A 267 -39.59 -34.00 12.51
CA GLN A 267 -40.81 -34.53 13.13
C GLN A 267 -42.02 -33.59 13.02
N ARG A 268 -43.14 -34.24 12.65
CA ARG A 268 -44.54 -34.03 13.07
C ARG A 268 -45.38 -32.92 12.43
N GLY A 269 -46.43 -33.40 11.76
CA GLY A 269 -47.62 -32.72 11.26
C GLY A 269 -48.39 -33.74 10.45
#